data_AF-A0A1F2RYC3-F1
#
_entry.id   AF-A0A1F2RYC3-F1
#
_cell.length_a   1.000
_cell.length_b   1.000
_cell.length_c   1.000
_cell.angle_alpha   90.00
_cell.angle_beta   90.00
_cell.angle_gamma   90.00
#
_symmetry.space_group_name_H-M   'P 1'
#
loop_
_entity.id
_entity.type
_entity.pdbx_description
1 polymer ?
#
loop_
_entity_poly.entity_id
_entity_poly.type
_entity_poly.pdbx_seq_one_letter_code
_entity_poly.pdbx_strand_id
1 'polypeptide(L)'
;MHERKDRKGHYWFFRAWVDEPQPDGTVRTIRRFFTIAPSRGENALSKKEAEVERDKILGKLNTPTLQQALAKGPALFGEVAKMYKEGYLSRDDQISKPTRIKEESHLDLHIIPRWGKYRLNEIPPKDVEDWLYNTFDYWWTRHAMRFIMGRIFRKAEGGGCGKKESATQSRK
;
A
#
# COMPACT_ATOMS: atom_id res chain seq x y z
N MET A 1 -20.25 -9.10 -17.64
CA MET A 1 -21.13 -9.09 -16.46
C MET A 1 -22.20 -10.14 -16.66
N HIS A 2 -22.49 -10.99 -15.67
CA HIS A 2 -23.43 -12.10 -15.86
C HIS A 2 -24.61 -11.97 -14.89
N GLU A 3 -25.82 -12.16 -15.41
CA GLU A 3 -27.03 -12.28 -14.60
C GLU A 3 -27.20 -13.75 -14.22
N ARG A 4 -27.31 -14.04 -12.92
CA ARG A 4 -27.72 -15.36 -12.46
C ARG A 4 -29.23 -15.38 -12.28
N LYS A 5 -29.88 -16.35 -12.92
CA LYS A 5 -31.34 -16.52 -12.94
C LYS A 5 -31.81 -17.78 -12.21
N ASP A 6 -30.87 -18.54 -11.63
CA ASP A 6 -31.15 -19.88 -11.14
C ASP A 6 -30.83 -20.03 -9.65
N ARG A 7 -31.89 -20.37 -8.90
CA ARG A 7 -32.11 -20.44 -7.43
C ARG A 7 -32.46 -19.12 -6.71
N LYS A 8 -33.75 -18.97 -6.37
CA LYS A 8 -34.40 -18.03 -5.40
C LYS A 8 -33.99 -16.55 -5.43
N GLY A 9 -33.26 -16.07 -6.43
CA GLY A 9 -32.92 -14.66 -6.57
C GLY A 9 -32.27 -14.33 -7.91
N HIS A 10 -32.57 -13.14 -8.41
CA HIS A 10 -31.93 -12.56 -9.58
C HIS A 10 -30.80 -11.64 -9.12
N TYR A 11 -29.56 -11.93 -9.50
CA TYR A 11 -28.44 -11.07 -9.12
C TYR A 11 -27.35 -11.03 -10.18
N TRP A 12 -26.68 -9.89 -10.17
CA TRP A 12 -25.53 -9.57 -10.98
C TRP A 12 -24.27 -10.13 -10.33
N PHE A 13 -23.50 -10.91 -11.07
CA PHE A 13 -22.20 -11.43 -10.61
C PHE A 13 -21.13 -11.35 -11.71
N PHE A 14 -19.88 -11.36 -11.27
CA PHE A 14 -18.74 -11.58 -12.16
C PHE A 14 -17.72 -12.51 -11.53
N ARG A 15 -16.84 -13.06 -12.37
CA ARG A 15 -15.69 -13.84 -11.92
C ARG A 15 -14.44 -13.12 -12.39
N ALA A 16 -13.47 -12.95 -11.51
CA ALA A 16 -12.18 -12.36 -11.83
C ALA A 16 -11.05 -13.24 -11.31
N TRP A 17 -9.93 -13.22 -12.03
CA TRP A 17 -8.67 -13.75 -11.55
C TRP A 17 -8.10 -12.76 -10.54
N VAL A 18 -7.76 -13.23 -9.36
CA VAL A 18 -7.21 -12.43 -8.26
C VAL A 18 -5.92 -13.11 -7.82
N ASP A 19 -4.85 -12.33 -7.75
CA ASP A 19 -3.56 -12.77 -7.23
C ASP A 19 -3.59 -12.72 -5.70
N GLU A 20 -3.35 -13.86 -5.07
CA GLU A 20 -3.28 -13.99 -3.61
C GLU A 20 -1.83 -14.27 -3.20
N PRO A 21 -1.20 -13.38 -2.41
CA PRO A 21 0.16 -13.60 -1.92
C PRO A 21 0.13 -14.70 -0.85
N GLN A 22 0.99 -15.70 -1.01
CA GLN A 22 1.14 -16.78 -0.06
C GLN A 22 2.21 -16.48 0.99
N PRO A 23 2.16 -17.11 2.18
CA PRO A 23 3.15 -16.94 3.24
C PRO A 23 4.58 -17.33 2.82
N ASP A 24 4.72 -18.13 1.76
CA ASP A 24 5.99 -18.57 1.18
C ASP A 24 6.60 -17.57 0.18
N GLY A 25 5.94 -16.42 -0.04
CA GLY A 25 6.38 -15.39 -0.98
C GLY A 25 5.97 -15.64 -2.44
N THR A 26 5.26 -16.73 -2.74
CA THR A 26 4.72 -16.99 -4.07
C THR A 26 3.37 -16.30 -4.27
N VAL A 27 3.01 -15.99 -5.52
CA VAL A 27 1.71 -15.42 -5.87
C VAL A 27 0.86 -16.49 -6.54
N ARG A 28 -0.34 -16.75 -5.99
CA ARG A 28 -1.29 -17.71 -6.55
C ARG A 28 -2.46 -16.97 -7.19
N THR A 29 -2.63 -17.11 -8.50
CA THR A 29 -3.78 -16.55 -9.20
C THR A 29 -5.00 -17.48 -9.04
N ILE A 30 -6.03 -17.01 -8.32
CA ILE A 30 -7.26 -17.77 -8.06
C ILE A 30 -8.44 -17.09 -8.75
N ARG A 31 -9.32 -17.89 -9.37
CA ARG A 31 -10.56 -17.38 -9.96
C ARG A 31 -11.64 -17.24 -8.88
N ARG A 32 -11.94 -16.00 -8.49
CA ARG A 32 -12.92 -15.68 -7.44
C ARG A 32 -14.27 -15.24 -8.01
N PHE A 33 -15.33 -15.61 -7.32
CA PHE A 33 -16.72 -15.24 -7.64
C PHE A 33 -17.14 -14.02 -6.81
N PHE A 34 -17.65 -12.99 -7.48
CA PHE A 34 -18.11 -11.76 -6.84
C PHE A 34 -19.58 -11.50 -7.15
N THR A 35 -20.38 -11.33 -6.11
CA THR A 35 -21.78 -10.91 -6.20
C THR A 35 -21.84 -9.38 -6.07
N ILE A 36 -22.49 -8.71 -7.01
CA ILE A 36 -22.61 -7.24 -7.03
C ILE A 36 -23.88 -6.78 -6.31
N ALA A 37 -25.03 -7.12 -6.88
CA ALA A 37 -26.32 -6.62 -6.42
C ALA A 37 -27.46 -7.46 -7.02
N PRO A 38 -28.68 -7.35 -6.48
CA PRO A 38 -29.87 -7.89 -7.12
C PRO A 38 -30.08 -7.30 -8.52
N SER A 39 -30.54 -8.12 -9.46
CA SER A 39 -30.89 -7.72 -10.83
C SER A 39 -32.38 -7.42 -10.98
N ARG A 40 -33.21 -7.76 -9.98
CA ARG A 40 -34.67 -7.50 -9.95
C ARG A 40 -35.13 -7.24 -8.51
N GLY A 41 -36.18 -6.43 -8.34
CA GLY A 41 -36.74 -6.01 -7.04
C GLY A 41 -36.56 -4.51 -6.78
N GLU A 42 -36.99 -4.06 -5.60
CA GLU A 42 -37.02 -2.64 -5.20
C GLU A 42 -35.62 -1.98 -5.13
N ASN A 43 -34.56 -2.79 -5.05
CA ASN A 43 -33.15 -2.36 -5.01
C ASN A 43 -32.33 -2.95 -6.18
N ALA A 44 -32.97 -3.19 -7.32
CA ALA A 44 -32.30 -3.76 -8.49
C ALA A 44 -31.37 -2.75 -9.17
N LEU A 45 -30.13 -3.15 -9.43
CA LEU A 45 -29.23 -2.37 -10.30
C LEU A 45 -29.48 -2.71 -11.76
N SER A 46 -29.42 -1.69 -12.62
CA SER A 46 -29.30 -1.91 -14.06
C SER A 46 -27.95 -2.55 -14.40
N LYS A 47 -27.86 -3.19 -15.58
CA LYS A 47 -26.61 -3.79 -16.05
C LYS A 47 -25.45 -2.78 -16.08
N LYS A 48 -25.72 -1.52 -16.45
CA LYS A 48 -24.71 -0.44 -16.49
C LYS A 48 -24.23 -0.07 -15.09
N GLU A 49 -25.12 0.06 -14.12
CA GLU A 49 -24.74 0.34 -12.73
C GLU A 49 -23.97 -0.83 -12.11
N ALA A 50 -24.35 -2.06 -12.44
CA ALA A 50 -23.61 -3.25 -12.02
C ALA A 50 -22.20 -3.32 -12.65
N GLU A 51 -22.01 -2.77 -13.85
CA GLU A 51 -20.69 -2.61 -14.48
C GLU A 51 -19.86 -1.52 -13.79
N VAL A 52 -20.47 -0.40 -13.37
CA VAL A 52 -19.79 0.63 -12.56
C VAL A 52 -19.35 0.05 -11.21
N GLU A 53 -20.19 -0.72 -10.53
CA GLU A 53 -19.83 -1.38 -9.27
C GLU A 53 -18.76 -2.48 -9.48
N ARG A 54 -18.85 -3.23 -10.58
CA ARG A 54 -17.76 -4.14 -11.00
C ARG A 54 -16.46 -3.35 -11.17
N ASP A 55 -16.47 -2.21 -11.83
CA ASP A 55 -15.26 -1.42 -12.08
C ASP A 55 -14.72 -0.78 -10.80
N LYS A 56 -15.59 -0.44 -9.83
CA LYS A 56 -15.16 -0.08 -8.48
C LYS A 56 -14.52 -1.26 -7.75
N ILE A 57 -15.08 -2.47 -7.84
CA ILE A 57 -14.52 -3.66 -7.19
C ILE A 57 -13.22 -4.08 -7.87
N LEU A 58 -13.16 -4.08 -9.19
CA LEU A 58 -11.94 -4.31 -9.96
C LEU A 58 -10.92 -3.20 -9.70
N GLY A 59 -11.32 -1.95 -9.53
CA GLY A 59 -10.43 -0.86 -9.11
C GLY A 59 -9.88 -1.05 -7.70
N LYS A 60 -10.68 -1.64 -6.79
CA LYS A 60 -10.23 -2.04 -5.44
C LYS A 60 -9.32 -3.27 -5.47
N LEU A 61 -9.55 -4.23 -6.38
CA LEU A 61 -8.73 -5.44 -6.55
C LEU A 61 -7.44 -5.16 -7.33
N ASN A 62 -7.51 -4.26 -8.31
CA ASN A 62 -6.39 -3.69 -9.05
C ASN A 62 -5.77 -2.50 -8.31
N THR A 63 -6.18 -2.21 -7.07
CA THR A 63 -5.32 -1.44 -6.18
C THR A 63 -4.05 -2.27 -6.12
N PRO A 64 -2.93 -1.81 -6.69
CA PRO A 64 -1.81 -2.69 -6.95
C PRO A 64 -1.43 -3.30 -5.61
N THR A 65 -1.61 -4.62 -5.52
CA THR A 65 -1.06 -5.34 -4.38
C THR A 65 0.41 -5.00 -4.41
N LEU A 66 0.97 -4.78 -3.25
CA LEU A 66 2.22 -4.06 -3.15
C LEU A 66 3.37 -4.73 -3.93
N GLN A 67 3.32 -6.05 -4.06
CA GLN A 67 4.18 -6.83 -4.96
C GLN A 67 4.00 -6.51 -6.46
N GLN A 68 2.79 -6.20 -6.94
CA GLN A 68 2.54 -5.70 -8.30
C GLN A 68 2.93 -4.21 -8.47
N ALA A 69 2.86 -3.39 -7.41
CA ALA A 69 3.42 -2.03 -7.41
C ALA A 69 4.97 -2.07 -7.46
N LEU A 70 5.58 -2.99 -6.72
CA LEU A 70 7.01 -3.28 -6.75
C LEU A 70 7.46 -3.84 -8.11
N ALA A 71 6.60 -4.61 -8.79
CA ALA A 71 6.89 -5.17 -10.10
C ALA A 71 6.64 -4.20 -11.29
N LYS A 72 5.92 -3.08 -11.11
CA LYS A 72 5.63 -2.09 -12.17
C LYS A 72 5.65 -0.61 -11.71
N GLY A 73 6.81 -0.11 -11.22
CA GLY A 73 7.24 1.32 -11.17
C GLY A 73 6.44 2.29 -10.26
N PRO A 74 6.75 3.60 -10.15
CA PRO A 74 7.95 4.40 -10.39
C PRO A 74 8.29 5.35 -9.19
N ALA A 75 7.82 5.05 -7.97
CA ALA A 75 7.85 5.99 -6.86
C ALA A 75 9.29 6.28 -6.38
N LEU A 76 9.64 7.56 -6.33
CA LEU A 76 10.93 7.99 -5.82
C LEU A 76 10.98 7.75 -4.32
N PHE A 77 12.11 7.25 -3.83
CA PHE A 77 12.32 7.06 -2.40
C PHE A 77 12.08 8.36 -1.63
N GLY A 78 12.44 9.51 -2.20
CA GLY A 78 12.22 10.82 -1.58
C GLY A 78 10.75 11.16 -1.36
N GLU A 79 9.85 10.75 -2.26
CA GLU A 79 8.41 10.97 -2.12
C GLU A 79 7.83 10.11 -0.98
N VAL A 80 8.28 8.86 -0.88
CA VAL A 80 7.85 7.95 0.19
C VAL A 80 8.42 8.38 1.54
N ALA A 81 9.67 8.87 1.56
CA ALA A 81 10.26 9.47 2.75
C ALA A 81 9.47 10.70 3.22
N LYS A 82 9.01 11.56 2.30
CA LYS A 82 8.12 12.69 2.63
C LYS A 82 6.81 12.23 3.24
N MET A 83 6.14 11.23 2.66
CA MET A 83 4.94 10.64 3.25
C MET A 83 5.18 10.03 4.64
N TYR A 84 6.35 9.43 4.87
CA TYR A 84 6.75 8.93 6.17
C TYR A 84 6.89 10.08 7.19
N LYS A 85 7.51 11.20 6.79
CA LYS A 85 7.60 12.41 7.64
C LYS A 85 6.22 12.94 8.02
N GLU A 86 5.38 13.21 7.02
CA GLU A 86 4.05 13.81 7.21
C GLU A 86 3.05 12.89 7.92
N GLY A 87 3.21 11.57 7.78
CA GLY A 87 2.26 10.59 8.29
C GLY A 87 2.64 9.98 9.63
N TYR A 88 3.88 9.50 9.76
CA TYR A 88 4.37 8.80 10.94
C TYR A 88 5.06 9.76 11.90
N LEU A 89 6.04 10.53 11.40
CA LEU A 89 6.80 11.43 12.26
C LEU A 89 5.96 12.60 12.79
N SER A 90 4.95 13.07 12.06
CA SER A 90 4.05 14.14 12.54
C SER A 90 3.11 13.74 13.70
N ARG A 91 3.14 12.49 14.19
CA ARG A 91 2.30 12.03 15.30
C ARG A 91 2.92 12.37 16.65
N ASP A 92 2.43 13.44 17.27
CA ASP A 92 2.84 13.95 18.60
C ASP A 92 2.56 13.02 19.77
N ASP A 93 1.57 12.15 19.62
CA ASP A 93 1.09 11.21 20.63
C ASP A 93 1.81 9.85 20.59
N GLN A 94 2.42 9.49 19.46
CA GLN A 94 2.98 8.14 19.24
C GLN A 94 4.50 8.07 19.26
N ILE A 95 5.18 9.20 19.07
CA ILE A 95 6.64 9.26 18.95
C ILE A 95 7.16 10.37 19.84
N SER A 96 8.10 10.03 20.72
CA SER A 96 8.73 11.02 21.57
C SER A 96 9.48 12.07 20.73
N LYS A 97 9.39 13.33 21.15
CA LYS A 97 10.09 14.46 20.52
C LYS A 97 11.57 14.20 20.21
N PRO A 98 12.41 13.65 21.11
CA PRO A 98 13.82 13.38 20.79
C PRO A 98 13.99 12.32 19.69
N THR A 99 13.15 11.29 19.66
CA THR A 99 13.21 10.25 18.62
C THR A 99 12.85 10.81 17.26
N ARG A 100 11.84 11.68 17.21
CA ARG A 100 11.43 12.33 15.96
C ARG A 100 12.53 13.21 15.40
N ILE A 101 13.09 14.11 16.21
CA ILE A 101 14.17 15.01 15.79
C ILE A 101 15.35 14.19 15.27
N LYS A 102 15.69 13.10 15.97
CA LYS A 102 16.75 12.18 15.54
C LYS A 102 16.43 11.57 14.17
N GLU A 103 15.27 10.92 14.00
CA GLU A 103 14.92 10.25 12.75
C GLU A 103 14.82 11.26 11.58
N GLU A 104 14.24 12.43 11.80
CA GLU A 104 14.15 13.50 10.81
C GLU A 104 15.54 13.99 10.39
N SER A 105 16.45 14.20 11.35
CA SER A 105 17.83 14.60 11.05
C SER A 105 18.55 13.56 10.19
N HIS A 106 18.38 12.26 10.48
CA HIS A 106 19.01 11.20 9.70
C HIS A 106 18.44 11.11 8.27
N LEU A 107 17.13 11.34 8.13
CA LEU A 107 16.47 11.38 6.83
C LEU A 107 16.98 12.53 5.97
N ASP A 108 16.98 13.73 6.52
CA ASP A 108 17.29 14.95 5.76
C ASP A 108 18.79 15.06 5.46
N LEU A 109 19.66 14.66 6.38
CA LEU A 109 21.12 14.80 6.23
C LEU A 109 21.77 13.68 5.42
N HIS A 110 21.24 12.45 5.47
CA HIS A 110 21.94 11.28 4.95
C HIS A 110 21.10 10.48 3.95
N ILE A 111 19.90 10.07 4.33
CA ILE A 111 19.13 9.08 3.55
C ILE A 111 18.54 9.72 2.28
N ILE A 112 17.85 10.85 2.39
CA ILE A 112 17.22 11.54 1.25
C ILE A 112 18.27 12.05 0.25
N PRO A 113 19.38 12.69 0.68
CA PRO A 113 20.43 13.11 -0.26
C PRO A 113 21.03 11.93 -1.04
N ARG A 114 21.18 10.76 -0.42
CA ARG A 114 21.79 9.59 -1.06
C ARG A 114 20.82 8.83 -1.97
N TRP A 115 19.60 8.60 -1.51
CA TRP A 115 18.67 7.64 -2.12
C TRP A 115 17.40 8.29 -2.68
N GLY A 116 17.13 9.55 -2.36
CA GLY A 116 15.85 10.20 -2.67
C GLY A 116 15.50 10.26 -4.15
N LYS A 117 16.50 10.28 -5.04
CA LYS A 117 16.34 10.30 -6.51
C LYS A 117 16.13 8.92 -7.14
N TYR A 118 16.36 7.85 -6.38
CA TYR A 118 16.22 6.49 -6.86
C TYR A 118 14.79 6.02 -6.64
N ARG A 119 14.31 5.17 -7.54
CA ARG A 119 13.06 4.46 -7.31
C ARG A 119 13.27 3.36 -6.28
N LEU A 120 12.22 3.00 -5.55
CA LEU A 120 12.30 1.94 -4.53
C LEU A 120 12.84 0.60 -5.08
N ASN A 121 12.53 0.28 -6.35
CA ASN A 121 13.00 -0.94 -7.02
C ASN A 121 14.45 -0.84 -7.55
N GLU A 122 15.02 0.36 -7.59
CA GLU A 122 16.40 0.64 -8.02
C GLU A 122 17.37 0.70 -6.84
N ILE A 123 16.89 0.41 -5.62
CA ILE A 123 17.71 0.40 -4.41
C ILE A 123 17.88 -1.06 -3.94
N PRO A 124 18.95 -1.75 -4.36
CA PRO A 124 19.25 -3.08 -3.86
C PRO A 124 19.52 -3.04 -2.35
N PRO A 125 19.03 -4.02 -1.57
CA PRO A 125 19.35 -4.13 -0.16
C PRO A 125 20.86 -4.18 0.11
N LYS A 126 21.61 -4.84 -0.76
CA LYS A 126 23.08 -4.92 -0.67
C LYS A 126 23.73 -3.55 -0.78
N ASP A 127 23.30 -2.71 -1.73
CA ASP A 127 23.87 -1.38 -1.93
C ASP A 127 23.61 -0.46 -0.72
N VAL A 128 22.47 -0.65 -0.04
CA VAL A 128 22.17 0.02 1.22
C VAL A 128 23.14 -0.43 2.31
N GLU A 129 23.35 -1.73 2.47
CA GLU A 129 24.32 -2.27 3.43
C GLU A 129 25.74 -1.76 3.14
N ASP A 130 26.21 -1.89 1.90
CA ASP A 130 27.55 -1.44 1.51
C ASP A 130 27.72 0.07 1.75
N TRP A 131 26.69 0.89 1.45
CA TRP A 131 26.71 2.31 1.78
C TRP A 131 26.79 2.58 3.28
N LEU A 132 26.01 1.86 4.11
CA LEU A 132 26.02 2.03 5.56
C LEU A 132 27.40 1.69 6.15
N TYR A 133 28.01 0.59 5.71
CA TYR A 133 29.32 0.15 6.19
C TYR A 133 30.46 1.06 5.73
N ASN A 134 30.35 1.69 4.57
CA ASN A 134 31.38 2.60 4.04
C ASN A 134 31.23 4.06 4.52
N THR A 135 30.04 4.47 4.95
CA THR A 135 29.77 5.89 5.31
C THR A 135 29.80 6.14 6.82
N PHE A 136 29.53 5.12 7.64
CA PHE A 136 29.40 5.30 9.08
C PHE A 136 30.21 4.27 9.87
N ASP A 137 31.15 4.76 10.66
CA ASP A 137 31.99 3.91 11.52
C ASP A 137 31.17 3.32 12.67
N TYR A 138 30.28 4.12 13.25
CA TYR A 138 29.55 3.73 14.45
C TYR A 138 28.39 2.78 14.15
N TRP A 139 28.39 1.64 14.83
CA TRP A 139 27.38 0.60 14.64
C TRP A 139 25.95 1.09 14.90
N TRP A 140 25.74 1.89 15.95
CA TRP A 140 24.40 2.39 16.27
C TRP A 140 23.85 3.36 15.22
N THR A 141 24.71 4.12 14.55
CA THR A 141 24.32 5.00 13.45
C THR A 141 23.86 4.16 12.26
N ARG A 142 24.64 3.13 11.90
CA ARG A 142 24.24 2.17 10.85
C ARG A 142 22.93 1.46 11.18
N HIS A 143 22.77 1.02 12.43
CA HIS A 143 21.56 0.38 12.90
C HIS A 143 20.34 1.32 12.82
N ALA A 144 20.48 2.57 13.28
CA ALA A 144 19.41 3.56 13.20
C ALA A 144 19.00 3.85 11.75
N MET A 145 19.95 4.05 10.85
CA MET A 145 19.66 4.29 9.43
C MET A 145 19.02 3.09 8.76
N ARG A 146 19.53 1.88 9.01
CA ARG A 146 18.93 0.63 8.51
C ARG A 146 17.48 0.48 9.00
N PHE A 147 17.23 0.79 10.27
CA PHE A 147 15.90 0.72 10.86
C PHE A 147 14.93 1.72 10.21
N ILE A 148 15.36 2.97 10.00
CA ILE A 148 14.55 4.01 9.33
C ILE A 148 14.25 3.61 7.88
N MET A 149 15.26 3.18 7.12
CA MET A 149 15.06 2.74 5.74
C MET A 149 14.13 1.53 5.67
N GLY A 150 14.33 0.52 6.52
CA GLY A 150 13.45 -0.65 6.61
C GLY A 150 12.00 -0.29 6.94
N ARG A 151 11.77 0.73 7.78
CA ARG A 151 10.42 1.26 8.04
C ARG A 151 9.81 1.93 6.82
N ILE A 152 10.60 2.69 6.05
CA ILE A 152 10.13 3.34 4.82
C ILE A 152 9.76 2.27 3.78
N PHE A 153 10.61 1.27 3.56
CA PHE A 153 10.30 0.14 2.69
C PHE A 153 9.04 -0.61 3.17
N ARG A 154 8.95 -0.94 4.46
CA ARG A 154 7.76 -1.61 5.01
C ARG A 154 6.50 -0.73 4.92
N LYS A 155 6.63 0.58 5.06
CA LYS A 155 5.50 1.51 4.91
C LYS A 155 5.05 1.58 3.46
N ALA A 156 6.02 1.57 2.53
CA ALA A 156 5.76 1.37 1.12
C ALA A 156 5.12 0.01 0.85
N GLU A 157 5.33 -1.00 1.72
CA GLU A 157 4.82 -2.39 1.73
C GLU A 157 3.54 -2.73 2.49
N GLY A 158 3.07 -1.85 3.37
CA GLY A 158 1.93 -2.12 4.24
C GLY A 158 0.76 -1.15 4.13
N GLY A 159 0.84 -0.12 3.29
CA GLY A 159 -0.23 0.87 3.13
C GLY A 159 -0.27 1.41 1.70
N GLY A 160 -1.38 1.29 0.97
CA GLY A 160 -2.70 1.60 1.51
C GLY A 160 -2.67 3.05 1.95
N CYS A 161 -2.63 3.97 0.97
CA CYS A 161 -2.87 5.38 1.18
C CYS A 161 -4.09 5.51 2.09
N GLY A 162 -3.91 6.14 3.26
CA GLY A 162 -4.98 6.28 4.23
C GLY A 162 -6.14 7.06 3.62
N LYS A 163 -7.12 6.38 3.03
CA LYS A 163 -8.50 6.82 3.10
C LYS A 163 -8.89 6.67 4.57
N LYS A 164 -8.65 7.72 5.34
CA LYS A 164 -9.52 8.01 6.47
C LYS A 164 -10.89 8.29 5.84
N GLU A 165 -11.72 7.26 5.70
CA GLU A 165 -13.16 7.48 5.72
C GLU A 165 -13.45 8.08 7.10
N SER A 166 -13.64 9.39 7.12
CA SER A 166 -14.27 10.10 8.21
C SER A 166 -15.70 9.57 8.33
N ALA A 167 -15.85 8.46 9.04
CA ALA A 167 -17.12 8.05 9.62
C ALA A 167 -17.43 8.97 10.80
N THR A 168 -17.80 10.22 10.50
CA THR A 168 -18.63 11.00 11.42
C THR A 168 -20.06 10.52 11.22
N GLN A 169 -20.35 9.33 11.73
CA GLN A 169 -21.73 8.90 11.88
C GLN A 169 -22.27 9.54 13.16
N SER A 170 -23.06 10.58 12.92
CA SER A 170 -23.96 11.22 13.86
C SER A 170 -24.63 10.17 14.77
N ARG A 171 -24.32 10.22 16.07
CA ARG A 171 -25.12 9.55 17.10
C ARG A 171 -26.16 10.56 17.55
N LYS A 172 -27.42 10.17 17.39
CA LYS A 172 -28.62 10.81 17.95
C LYS A 172 -28.46 11.05 19.45
#